data_AF-A0A7V9ZWD7-F1
#
_entry.id   AF-A0A7V9ZWD7-F1
#
_cell.length_a   1.000
_cell.length_b   1.000
_cell.length_c   1.000
_cell.angle_alpha   90.00
_cell.angle_beta   90.00
_cell.angle_gamma   90.00
#
_symmetry.space_group_name_H-M   'P 1'
#
loop_
_entity.id
_entity.type
_entity.pdbx_description
1 polymer ?
#
loop_
_entity_poly.entity_id
_entity_poly.type
_entity_poly.pdbx_seq_one_letter_code
_entity_poly.pdbx_strand_id
1 'polypeptide(L)'
;MTFHRGRGRGRALLAVAAIALVVSTTAGAAPGDPVATDDFVTTTVGVAVTFNPLANDFDPGAGALHMAGLGNFTGADPLLEALSSDGLTGETTFWPRVPYTGVFGFQYAAADEDGNMDKAFVQVSVREVDVPTVTGDGAFDVEAGRRTHFEFNAAPSGGGVGGTFFLQRFRGQNITFNGFVESLSGAGPDATMTGTGTFNGASGYTFSVQLVEKGDPGGFKGDRIGVEIRNPGGTVVYTTNGTTAISNGNIQVL
;
A
#
# COMPACT_ATOMS: atom_id res chain seq x y z
N MET A 1 -1.12 44.49 -12.06
CA MET A 1 -1.51 43.15 -12.52
C MET A 1 -0.29 42.27 -12.38
N THR A 2 -0.13 41.63 -11.22
CA THR A 2 1.11 40.96 -10.83
C THR A 2 0.78 39.50 -10.56
N PHE A 3 1.13 38.62 -11.49
CA PHE A 3 0.96 37.18 -11.34
C PHE A 3 2.12 36.62 -10.50
N HIS A 4 1.82 36.15 -9.29
CA HIS A 4 2.74 35.27 -8.56
C HIS A 4 2.66 33.86 -9.17
N ARG A 5 3.74 33.42 -9.83
CA ARG A 5 3.93 31.99 -10.15
C ARG A 5 4.22 31.24 -8.84
N GLY A 6 3.32 30.35 -8.48
CA GLY A 6 3.50 29.40 -7.38
C GLY A 6 4.70 28.49 -7.62
N ARG A 7 5.57 28.37 -6.63
CA ARG A 7 6.57 27.30 -6.55
C ARG A 7 5.90 26.05 -5.99
N GLY A 8 5.34 25.22 -6.86
CA GLY A 8 5.09 23.82 -6.54
C GLY A 8 6.44 23.10 -6.45
N ARG A 9 6.90 22.79 -5.23
CA ARG A 9 7.99 21.83 -5.01
C ARG A 9 7.39 20.46 -4.72
N GLY A 10 6.75 19.87 -5.72
CA GLY A 10 6.58 18.41 -5.79
C GLY A 10 7.78 17.85 -6.53
N ARG A 11 8.88 17.59 -5.83
CA ARG A 11 9.93 16.73 -6.39
C ARG A 11 9.51 15.29 -6.11
N ALA A 12 8.64 14.75 -6.95
CA ALA A 12 8.64 13.31 -7.17
C ALA A 12 10.04 13.01 -7.74
N LEU A 13 10.86 12.29 -6.98
CA LEU A 13 12.09 11.74 -7.51
C LEU A 13 11.65 10.71 -8.55
N LEU A 14 11.58 11.12 -9.81
CA LEU A 14 11.38 10.21 -10.93
C LEU A 14 12.67 9.38 -11.03
N ALA A 15 12.75 8.30 -10.26
CA ALA A 15 13.77 7.28 -10.47
C ALA A 15 13.42 6.62 -11.80
N VAL A 16 14.12 7.00 -12.86
CA VAL A 16 14.10 6.27 -14.12
C VAL A 16 14.53 4.84 -13.78
N ALA A 17 13.59 3.90 -13.89
CA ALA A 17 13.85 2.48 -13.72
C ALA A 17 14.76 2.02 -14.86
N ALA A 18 16.07 2.11 -14.65
CA ALA A 18 16.99 1.23 -15.35
C ALA A 18 16.78 -0.16 -14.76
N ILE A 19 16.11 -1.04 -15.51
CA ILE A 19 16.20 -2.49 -15.27
C ILE A 19 17.65 -2.85 -15.58
N ALA A 20 18.54 -2.72 -14.60
CA ALA A 20 19.84 -3.34 -14.66
C ALA A 20 19.61 -4.82 -14.38
N LEU A 21 19.27 -5.59 -15.43
CA LEU A 21 19.41 -7.04 -15.38
C LEU A 21 20.92 -7.32 -15.29
N VAL A 22 21.43 -7.35 -14.06
CA VAL A 22 22.78 -7.84 -13.80
C VAL A 22 22.67 -9.36 -13.73
N VAL A 23 22.73 -10.03 -14.88
CA VAL A 23 23.00 -11.47 -14.93
C VAL A 23 24.49 -11.61 -14.72
N SER A 24 24.90 -12.03 -13.53
CA SER A 24 26.27 -12.44 -13.28
C SER A 24 26.37 -13.92 -13.61
N THR A 25 27.06 -14.27 -14.70
CA THR A 25 27.53 -15.64 -14.87
C THR A 25 28.74 -15.81 -13.95
N THR A 26 28.59 -16.55 -12.85
CA THR A 26 29.71 -16.90 -11.99
C THR A 26 30.78 -17.61 -12.81
N ALA A 27 31.99 -17.06 -12.79
CA ALA A 27 33.13 -17.61 -13.47
C ALA A 27 33.62 -18.84 -12.68
N GLY A 28 33.23 -20.03 -13.14
CA GLY A 28 33.87 -21.31 -12.81
C GLY A 28 34.03 -21.63 -11.33
N ALA A 29 32.92 -21.92 -10.64
CA ALA A 29 32.95 -22.64 -9.36
C ALA A 29 33.72 -23.97 -9.55
N ALA A 30 34.59 -24.33 -8.61
CA ALA A 30 35.28 -25.61 -8.68
C ALA A 30 34.25 -26.75 -8.53
N PRO A 31 34.53 -27.96 -9.06
CA PRO A 31 33.66 -29.09 -8.83
C PRO A 31 33.49 -29.36 -7.34
N GLY A 32 32.28 -29.17 -6.81
CA GLY A 32 31.98 -29.34 -5.39
C GLY A 32 31.86 -28.04 -4.59
N ASP A 33 32.06 -26.86 -5.19
CA ASP A 33 31.79 -25.58 -4.53
C ASP A 33 30.29 -25.24 -4.55
N PRO A 34 29.79 -24.43 -3.60
CA PRO A 34 28.45 -23.85 -3.66
C PRO A 34 28.14 -23.18 -4.99
N VAL A 35 26.87 -23.27 -5.39
CA VAL A 35 26.31 -22.59 -6.55
C VAL A 35 25.18 -21.70 -6.07
N ALA A 36 25.42 -20.38 -6.10
CA ALA A 36 24.45 -19.37 -5.72
C ALA A 36 23.69 -18.85 -6.96
N THR A 37 22.37 -18.73 -6.87
CA THR A 37 21.51 -18.33 -7.98
C THR A 37 20.80 -17.02 -7.67
N ASP A 38 20.77 -16.10 -8.64
CA ASP A 38 20.11 -14.80 -8.48
C ASP A 38 18.62 -14.93 -8.10
N ASP A 39 18.15 -14.05 -7.22
CA ASP A 39 16.80 -14.04 -6.67
C ASP A 39 16.00 -12.81 -7.08
N PHE A 40 14.68 -13.00 -7.16
CA PHE A 40 13.74 -11.94 -7.50
C PHE A 40 12.55 -11.95 -6.54
N VAL A 41 12.31 -10.81 -5.90
CA VAL A 41 11.23 -10.63 -4.92
C VAL A 41 10.46 -9.35 -5.25
N THR A 42 9.16 -9.31 -4.91
CA THR A 42 8.33 -8.11 -5.07
C THR A 42 7.69 -7.75 -3.72
N THR A 43 7.61 -6.45 -3.44
CA THR A 43 6.82 -5.90 -2.33
C THR A 43 6.19 -4.57 -2.75
N THR A 44 5.35 -3.98 -1.91
CA THR A 44 4.84 -2.62 -2.08
C THR A 44 5.53 -1.66 -1.10
N VAL A 45 5.48 -0.37 -1.41
CA VAL A 45 6.10 0.69 -0.61
C VAL A 45 5.67 0.62 0.86
N GLY A 46 6.64 0.64 1.78
CA GLY A 46 6.41 0.55 3.22
C GLY A 46 6.02 -0.83 3.75
N VAL A 47 5.91 -1.85 2.90
CA VAL A 47 5.58 -3.23 3.30
C VAL A 47 6.84 -4.08 3.31
N ALA A 48 7.11 -4.70 4.46
CA ALA A 48 8.20 -5.63 4.63
C ALA A 48 7.95 -6.93 3.86
N VAL A 49 9.01 -7.53 3.33
CA VAL A 49 8.95 -8.86 2.70
C VAL A 49 10.04 -9.77 3.24
N THR A 50 9.65 -11.00 3.59
CA THR A 50 10.54 -12.06 4.07
C THR A 50 10.65 -13.16 3.02
N PHE A 51 11.87 -13.60 2.75
CA PHE A 51 12.21 -14.62 1.75
C PHE A 51 13.52 -15.30 2.13
N ASN A 52 13.86 -16.40 1.45
CA ASN A 52 15.13 -17.08 1.65
C ASN A 52 15.92 -17.10 0.34
N PRO A 53 17.02 -16.34 0.21
CA PRO A 53 17.90 -16.39 -0.96
C PRO A 53 18.50 -17.78 -1.19
N LEU A 54 18.78 -18.54 -0.12
CA LEU A 54 19.40 -19.87 -0.24
C LEU A 54 18.46 -20.94 -0.83
N ALA A 55 17.18 -20.62 -1.05
CA ALA A 55 16.17 -21.61 -1.44
C ALA A 55 16.39 -22.20 -2.85
N ASN A 56 17.05 -21.46 -3.74
CA ASN A 56 17.39 -21.88 -5.10
C ASN A 56 18.88 -22.22 -5.27
N ASP A 57 19.64 -22.20 -4.17
CA ASP A 57 21.07 -22.52 -4.14
C ASP A 57 21.31 -23.99 -3.88
N PHE A 58 22.48 -24.48 -4.28
CA PHE A 58 22.87 -25.86 -3.98
C PHE A 58 24.39 -26.03 -3.90
N ASP A 59 24.81 -27.05 -3.15
CA ASP A 59 26.20 -27.49 -3.06
C ASP A 59 26.34 -28.90 -3.66
N PRO A 60 27.07 -29.08 -4.79
CA PRO A 60 27.35 -30.39 -5.37
C PRO A 60 28.18 -31.32 -4.46
N GLY A 61 28.96 -30.77 -3.52
CA GLY A 61 29.72 -31.50 -2.49
C GLY A 61 28.85 -32.07 -1.35
N ALA A 62 27.56 -31.76 -1.37
CA ALA A 62 26.51 -32.22 -0.45
C ALA A 62 26.50 -31.59 0.95
N GLY A 63 27.07 -30.40 1.12
CA GLY A 63 26.96 -29.59 2.34
C GLY A 63 25.65 -28.82 2.45
N ALA A 64 25.25 -28.52 3.68
CA ALA A 64 24.21 -27.52 3.93
C ALA A 64 24.78 -26.12 3.70
N LEU A 65 24.02 -25.26 3.01
CA LEU A 65 24.40 -23.87 2.81
C LEU A 65 23.89 -22.97 3.93
N HIS A 66 24.68 -21.97 4.27
CA HIS A 66 24.31 -20.92 5.22
C HIS A 66 24.67 -19.53 4.68
N MET A 67 24.09 -18.50 5.28
CA MET A 67 24.25 -17.10 4.86
C MET A 67 25.52 -16.52 5.47
N ALA A 68 26.61 -16.53 4.70
CA ALA A 68 27.92 -16.04 5.15
C ALA A 68 28.08 -14.52 5.04
N GLY A 69 27.28 -13.89 4.19
CA GLY A 69 27.32 -12.44 4.04
C GLY A 69 26.10 -11.89 3.33
N LEU A 70 25.62 -10.76 3.84
CA LEU A 70 24.64 -9.93 3.17
C LEU A 70 25.34 -8.62 2.79
N GLY A 71 25.10 -8.12 1.59
CA GLY A 71 25.80 -6.97 1.02
C GLY A 71 25.94 -5.82 2.01
N ASN A 72 27.13 -5.20 2.02
CA ASN A 72 27.54 -4.21 3.02
C ASN A 72 26.62 -2.98 3.04
N PHE A 73 25.58 -3.01 3.87
CA PHE A 73 24.83 -1.83 4.26
C PHE A 73 25.48 -1.22 5.50
N THR A 74 26.50 -0.40 5.29
CA THR A 74 27.12 0.39 6.37
C THR A 74 26.34 1.69 6.55
N GLY A 75 25.21 1.66 7.26
CA GLY A 75 24.47 2.86 7.68
C GLY A 75 23.05 2.98 7.12
N ALA A 76 22.51 4.21 7.20
CA ALA A 76 21.17 4.54 6.69
C ALA A 76 21.22 4.76 5.17
N ASP A 77 20.77 3.77 4.40
CA ASP A 77 20.45 3.95 2.99
C ASP A 77 19.12 4.73 2.87
N PRO A 78 19.02 5.78 2.03
CA PRO A 78 17.80 6.56 1.90
C PRO A 78 16.60 5.78 1.31
N LEU A 79 16.83 4.63 0.69
CA LEU A 79 15.82 3.77 0.05
C LEU A 79 15.36 2.62 0.97
N LEU A 80 16.18 2.27 1.96
CA LEU A 80 15.99 1.12 2.83
C LEU A 80 15.78 1.57 4.29
N GLU A 81 14.75 1.04 4.94
CA GLU A 81 14.57 1.22 6.38
C GLU A 81 15.45 0.24 7.16
N ALA A 82 15.39 -1.05 6.78
CA ALA A 82 16.20 -2.11 7.34
C ALA A 82 16.33 -3.28 6.36
N LEU A 83 17.42 -4.02 6.50
CA LEU A 83 17.63 -5.33 5.87
C LEU A 83 18.31 -6.22 6.90
N SER A 84 17.80 -7.42 7.10
CA SER A 84 18.38 -8.41 8.02
C SER A 84 18.28 -9.80 7.45
N SER A 85 19.24 -10.67 7.75
CA SER A 85 19.16 -12.10 7.47
C SER A 85 19.53 -12.92 8.70
N ASP A 86 18.88 -14.05 8.87
CA ASP A 86 19.37 -15.14 9.72
C ASP A 86 20.58 -15.80 9.03
N GLY A 87 21.70 -15.87 9.75
CA GLY A 87 22.96 -16.42 9.23
C GLY A 87 22.91 -17.93 8.98
N LEU A 88 22.07 -18.66 9.70
CA LEU A 88 21.95 -20.11 9.62
C LEU A 88 20.90 -20.54 8.61
N THR A 89 19.72 -19.92 8.64
CA THR A 89 18.60 -20.34 7.77
C THR A 89 18.58 -19.61 6.43
N GLY A 90 19.23 -18.45 6.34
CA GLY A 90 19.13 -17.55 5.19
C GLY A 90 17.84 -16.73 5.15
N GLU A 91 16.94 -16.87 6.13
CA GLU A 91 15.71 -16.09 6.16
C GLU A 91 16.03 -14.58 6.23
N THR A 92 15.76 -13.90 5.12
CA THR A 92 16.07 -12.49 4.89
C THR A 92 14.79 -11.69 4.89
N THR A 93 14.77 -10.57 5.61
CA THR A 93 13.66 -9.62 5.59
C THR A 93 14.13 -8.25 5.14
N PHE A 94 13.43 -7.69 4.16
CA PHE A 94 13.67 -6.39 3.55
C PHE A 94 12.54 -5.41 3.90
N TRP A 95 12.89 -4.22 4.41
CA TRP A 95 11.94 -3.14 4.73
C TRP A 95 12.23 -1.91 3.85
N PRO A 96 11.42 -1.63 2.82
CA PRO A 96 11.56 -0.43 2.01
C PRO A 96 11.13 0.81 2.80
N ARG A 97 11.89 1.91 2.70
CA ARG A 97 11.45 3.19 3.26
C ARG A 97 10.22 3.71 2.52
N VAL A 98 9.30 4.37 3.22
CA VAL A 98 8.30 5.22 2.57
C VAL A 98 8.96 6.56 2.17
N PRO A 99 8.75 7.09 0.94
CA PRO A 99 7.87 6.63 -0.13
C PRO A 99 8.62 5.94 -1.30
N TYR A 100 9.66 5.14 -1.03
CA TYR A 100 10.47 4.52 -2.07
C TYR A 100 9.67 3.52 -2.92
N THR A 101 9.77 3.69 -4.24
CA THR A 101 9.37 2.72 -5.27
C THR A 101 10.50 2.58 -6.27
N GLY A 102 10.59 1.40 -6.90
CA GLY A 102 11.67 1.05 -7.82
C GLY A 102 12.30 -0.30 -7.50
N VAL A 103 13.41 -0.60 -8.17
CA VAL A 103 14.17 -1.84 -7.96
C VAL A 103 15.33 -1.58 -7.01
N PHE A 104 15.44 -2.42 -5.99
CA PHE A 104 16.54 -2.44 -5.05
C PHE A 104 17.36 -3.72 -5.23
N GLY A 105 18.66 -3.60 -5.44
CA GLY A 105 19.56 -4.73 -5.65
C GLY A 105 20.58 -4.85 -4.52
N PHE A 106 20.79 -6.06 -4.01
CA PHE A 106 21.88 -6.35 -3.08
C PHE A 106 22.51 -7.72 -3.40
N GLN A 107 23.76 -7.93 -3.00
CA GLN A 107 24.46 -9.20 -3.15
C GLN A 107 24.41 -9.99 -1.84
N TYR A 108 24.37 -11.31 -1.90
CA TYR A 108 24.62 -12.18 -0.75
C TYR A 108 25.76 -13.17 -1.04
N ALA A 109 26.24 -13.86 -0.01
CA ALA A 109 27.21 -14.94 -0.10
C ALA A 109 26.66 -16.18 0.62
N ALA A 110 26.54 -17.28 -0.12
CA ALA A 110 26.24 -18.60 0.40
C ALA A 110 27.55 -19.34 0.68
N ALA A 111 27.63 -20.03 1.82
CA ALA A 111 28.78 -20.83 2.19
C ALA A 111 28.40 -22.26 2.59
N ASP A 112 29.25 -23.22 2.25
CA ASP A 112 29.21 -24.57 2.82
C ASP A 112 29.92 -24.63 4.18
N GLU A 113 29.96 -25.82 4.79
CA GLU A 113 30.62 -26.05 6.10
C GLU A 113 32.16 -25.97 6.04
N ASP A 114 32.74 -26.18 4.85
CA ASP A 114 34.19 -26.11 4.61
C ASP A 114 34.67 -24.67 4.36
N GLY A 115 33.74 -23.72 4.21
CA GLY A 115 33.99 -22.30 3.99
C GLY A 115 34.16 -21.91 2.53
N ASN A 116 33.86 -22.80 1.58
CA ASN A 116 33.75 -22.43 0.17
C ASN A 116 32.49 -21.57 0.00
N MET A 117 32.54 -20.62 -0.94
CA MET A 117 31.50 -19.61 -1.09
C MET A 117 31.21 -19.28 -2.53
N ASP A 118 29.94 -19.01 -2.82
CA ASP A 118 29.51 -18.34 -4.04
C ASP A 118 28.59 -17.15 -3.71
N LYS A 119 28.44 -16.24 -4.67
CA LYS A 119 27.67 -15.01 -4.49
C LYS A 119 26.67 -14.80 -5.61
N ALA A 120 25.46 -14.43 -5.25
CA ALA A 120 24.43 -14.03 -6.18
C ALA A 120 23.74 -12.72 -5.76
N PHE A 121 22.92 -12.18 -6.66
CA PHE A 121 22.18 -10.95 -6.44
C PHE A 121 20.72 -11.24 -6.09
N VAL A 122 20.19 -10.46 -5.15
CA VAL A 122 18.75 -10.33 -4.94
C VAL A 122 18.29 -9.02 -5.55
N GLN A 123 17.23 -9.08 -6.38
CA GLN A 123 16.50 -7.92 -6.87
C GLN A 123 15.12 -7.86 -6.22
N VAL A 124 14.85 -6.79 -5.47
CA VAL A 124 13.56 -6.51 -4.86
C VAL A 124 12.85 -5.40 -5.66
N SER A 125 11.74 -5.73 -6.30
CA SER A 125 10.86 -4.77 -6.94
C SER A 125 9.89 -4.19 -5.92
N VAL A 126 10.06 -2.91 -5.56
CA VAL A 126 9.13 -2.15 -4.69
C VAL A 126 8.14 -1.38 -5.55
N ARG A 127 6.87 -1.76 -5.48
CA ARG A 127 5.78 -1.15 -6.25
C ARG A 127 5.02 -0.12 -5.42
N GLU A 128 4.25 0.73 -6.08
CA GLU A 128 3.22 1.52 -5.38
C GLU A 128 2.20 0.58 -4.73
N VAL A 129 1.55 1.07 -3.67
CA VAL A 129 0.36 0.38 -3.14
C VAL A 129 -0.74 0.56 -4.19
N ASP A 130 -1.36 -0.54 -4.62
CA ASP A 130 -2.55 -0.46 -5.46
C ASP A 130 -3.64 0.28 -4.66
N VAL A 131 -4.00 1.47 -5.13
CA VAL A 131 -5.09 2.26 -4.56
C VAL A 131 -6.34 1.97 -5.37
N PRO A 132 -7.45 1.55 -4.74
CA PRO A 132 -8.65 1.17 -5.47
C PRO A 132 -9.30 2.38 -6.17
N THR A 133 -10.20 2.11 -7.09
CA THR A 133 -11.20 3.09 -7.54
C THR A 133 -12.52 2.76 -6.88
N VAL A 134 -13.11 3.73 -6.19
CA VAL A 134 -14.40 3.57 -5.51
C VAL A 134 -15.44 4.49 -6.10
N THR A 135 -16.64 3.97 -6.31
CA THR A 135 -17.82 4.76 -6.66
C THR A 135 -19.02 4.22 -5.91
N GLY A 136 -19.98 5.08 -5.63
CA GLY A 136 -21.22 4.62 -5.07
C GLY A 136 -22.18 5.73 -4.76
N ASP A 137 -23.45 5.41 -4.88
CA ASP A 137 -24.56 6.25 -4.50
C ASP A 137 -25.62 5.38 -3.84
N GLY A 138 -26.42 5.96 -2.97
CA GLY A 138 -27.49 5.22 -2.32
C GLY A 138 -27.97 5.86 -1.05
N ALA A 139 -28.53 5.02 -0.18
CA ALA A 139 -29.03 5.44 1.11
C ALA A 139 -28.92 4.32 2.14
N PHE A 140 -28.93 4.69 3.41
CA PHE A 140 -29.01 3.78 4.54
C PHE A 140 -29.84 4.38 5.66
N ASP A 141 -30.25 3.52 6.59
CA ASP A 141 -31.06 3.86 7.74
C ASP A 141 -30.31 3.43 9.01
N VAL A 142 -29.77 4.41 9.77
CA VAL A 142 -29.08 4.13 11.05
C VAL A 142 -30.10 3.94 12.18
N GLU A 143 -31.24 4.62 12.06
CA GLU A 143 -32.39 4.50 12.96
C GLU A 143 -33.67 4.52 12.12
N ALA A 144 -34.72 3.89 12.62
CA ALA A 144 -36.00 3.80 11.92
C ALA A 144 -36.53 5.19 11.53
N GLY A 145 -36.70 5.42 10.22
CA GLY A 145 -37.22 6.67 9.67
C GLY A 145 -36.19 7.79 9.45
N ARG A 146 -34.89 7.55 9.68
CA ARG A 146 -33.80 8.51 9.45
C ARG A 146 -32.93 8.14 8.24
N ARG A 147 -33.57 8.06 7.08
CA ARG A 147 -32.89 7.79 5.82
C ARG A 147 -31.84 8.85 5.53
N THR A 148 -30.62 8.39 5.27
CA THR A 148 -29.46 9.21 4.93
C THR A 148 -28.97 8.81 3.55
N HIS A 149 -28.87 9.77 2.65
CA HIS A 149 -28.35 9.58 1.30
C HIS A 149 -26.84 9.82 1.29
N PHE A 150 -26.14 9.08 0.43
CA PHE A 150 -24.72 9.28 0.18
C PHE A 150 -24.44 9.22 -1.32
N GLU A 151 -23.35 9.87 -1.70
CA GLU A 151 -22.72 9.75 -3.02
C GLU A 151 -21.21 9.90 -2.83
N PHE A 152 -20.42 9.12 -3.56
CA PHE A 152 -18.97 9.27 -3.57
C PHE A 152 -18.35 8.77 -4.86
N ASN A 153 -17.18 9.32 -5.12
CA ASN A 153 -16.24 8.81 -6.08
C ASN A 153 -14.83 9.09 -5.56
N ALA A 154 -13.91 8.14 -5.64
CA ALA A 154 -12.50 8.39 -5.39
C ALA A 154 -11.63 7.44 -6.18
N ALA A 155 -10.53 7.98 -6.71
CA ALA A 155 -9.60 7.23 -7.54
C ALA A 155 -8.18 7.81 -7.41
N PRO A 156 -7.15 7.06 -7.84
CA PRO A 156 -5.81 7.60 -7.99
C PRO A 156 -5.80 8.83 -8.90
N SER A 157 -5.08 9.89 -8.50
CA SER A 157 -4.94 11.12 -9.26
C SER A 157 -3.59 11.79 -9.00
N GLY A 158 -2.76 11.89 -10.04
CA GLY A 158 -1.57 12.76 -10.05
C GLY A 158 -0.58 12.57 -8.90
N GLY A 159 -0.33 11.33 -8.46
CA GLY A 159 0.58 11.02 -7.34
C GLY A 159 -0.09 11.01 -5.96
N GLY A 160 -1.43 10.99 -5.91
CA GLY A 160 -2.22 10.82 -4.69
C GLY A 160 -3.61 10.31 -5.03
N VAL A 161 -4.62 10.77 -4.29
CA VAL A 161 -6.03 10.41 -4.48
C VAL A 161 -6.84 11.67 -4.76
N GLY A 162 -7.84 11.56 -5.63
CA GLY A 162 -8.83 12.60 -5.86
C GLY A 162 -10.24 12.03 -5.82
N GLY A 163 -11.18 12.80 -5.30
CA GLY A 163 -12.55 12.34 -5.14
C GLY A 163 -13.42 13.25 -4.30
N THR A 164 -14.70 12.91 -4.22
CA THR A 164 -15.67 13.60 -3.37
C THR A 164 -16.49 12.61 -2.55
N PHE A 165 -16.97 13.08 -1.41
CA PHE A 165 -17.94 12.37 -0.57
C PHE A 165 -19.05 13.32 -0.16
N PHE A 166 -20.28 12.94 -0.47
CA PHE A 166 -21.49 13.64 -0.10
C PHE A 166 -22.33 12.81 0.86
N LEU A 167 -22.91 13.46 1.87
CA LEU A 167 -23.85 12.85 2.79
C LEU A 167 -24.99 13.82 3.07
N GLN A 168 -26.24 13.35 3.01
CA GLN A 168 -27.39 14.20 3.30
C GLN A 168 -28.52 13.49 4.04
N ARG A 169 -29.12 14.20 5.00
CA ARG A 169 -30.32 13.78 5.73
C ARG A 169 -31.27 14.97 5.88
N PHE A 170 -32.54 14.75 5.58
CA PHE A 170 -33.60 15.79 5.70
C PHE A 170 -34.64 15.48 6.78
N ARG A 171 -34.74 14.24 7.26
CA ARG A 171 -35.74 13.83 8.27
C ARG A 171 -35.05 13.47 9.59
N GLY A 172 -35.63 13.93 10.70
CA GLY A 172 -35.12 13.73 12.06
C GLY A 172 -33.96 14.65 12.43
N GLN A 173 -33.04 14.92 11.51
CA GLN A 173 -31.94 15.88 11.68
C GLN A 173 -31.45 16.34 10.30
N ASN A 174 -31.40 17.66 10.08
CA ASN A 174 -30.85 18.20 8.84
C ASN A 174 -29.33 18.13 8.87
N ILE A 175 -28.77 17.30 7.98
CA ILE A 175 -27.33 17.11 7.82
C ILE A 175 -27.02 17.25 6.34
N THR A 176 -25.97 17.99 6.02
CA THR A 176 -25.34 18.01 4.71
C THR A 176 -23.84 18.03 4.92
N PHE A 177 -23.15 17.05 4.34
CA PHE A 177 -21.70 17.01 4.31
C PHE A 177 -21.22 17.02 2.87
N ASN A 178 -20.26 17.88 2.56
CA ASN A 178 -19.56 17.89 1.28
C ASN A 178 -18.07 17.77 1.57
N GLY A 179 -17.46 16.68 1.14
CA GLY A 179 -16.07 16.33 1.40
C GLY A 179 -15.26 16.15 0.14
N PHE A 180 -13.96 16.39 0.28
CA PHE A 180 -12.92 16.05 -0.68
C PHE A 180 -12.10 14.88 -0.14
N VAL A 181 -11.88 13.88 -0.97
CA VAL A 181 -11.12 12.68 -0.58
C VAL A 181 -9.63 13.00 -0.69
N GLU A 182 -8.89 12.76 0.39
CA GLU A 182 -7.45 13.03 0.51
C GLU A 182 -6.63 11.75 0.64
N SER A 183 -7.25 10.66 1.15
CA SER A 183 -6.65 9.34 1.13
C SER A 183 -7.68 8.26 0.83
N LEU A 184 -7.21 7.20 0.18
CA LEU A 184 -7.98 6.01 -0.15
C LEU A 184 -7.05 4.82 -0.01
N SER A 185 -7.52 3.80 0.70
CA SER A 185 -6.78 2.56 0.94
C SER A 185 -7.75 1.38 0.94
N GLY A 186 -7.21 0.17 0.83
CA GLY A 186 -7.98 -1.06 0.73
C GLY A 186 -7.62 -1.84 -0.52
N ALA A 187 -8.19 -3.03 -0.64
CA ALA A 187 -7.99 -3.92 -1.77
C ALA A 187 -9.21 -4.85 -1.90
N GLY A 188 -9.61 -5.17 -3.12
CA GLY A 188 -10.79 -6.00 -3.36
C GLY A 188 -12.08 -5.31 -2.88
N PRO A 189 -13.08 -6.05 -2.35
CA PRO A 189 -14.39 -5.47 -2.06
C PRO A 189 -14.41 -4.41 -0.94
N ASP A 190 -13.32 -4.25 -0.19
CA ASP A 190 -13.30 -3.42 1.00
C ASP A 190 -12.31 -2.26 0.83
N ALA A 191 -12.77 -1.04 1.10
CA ALA A 191 -11.97 0.17 1.00
C ALA A 191 -12.27 1.16 2.13
N THR A 192 -11.33 2.04 2.43
CA THR A 192 -11.51 3.17 3.35
C THR A 192 -11.06 4.45 2.66
N MET A 193 -11.92 5.45 2.65
CA MET A 193 -11.58 6.80 2.20
C MET A 193 -11.66 7.80 3.36
N THR A 194 -10.71 8.73 3.40
CA THR A 194 -10.70 9.83 4.37
C THR A 194 -10.43 11.15 3.67
N GLY A 195 -10.78 12.24 4.36
CA GLY A 195 -10.46 13.57 3.89
C GLY A 195 -11.13 14.65 4.71
N THR A 196 -11.25 15.82 4.11
CA THR A 196 -11.80 17.02 4.76
C THR A 196 -13.08 17.48 4.07
N GLY A 197 -13.86 18.30 4.74
CA GLY A 197 -15.11 18.80 4.17
C GLY A 197 -15.80 19.89 4.98
N THR A 198 -17.04 20.14 4.58
CA THR A 198 -17.97 21.04 5.22
C THR A 198 -19.13 20.27 5.83
N PHE A 199 -19.52 20.58 7.07
CA PHE A 199 -20.70 20.03 7.72
C PHE A 199 -21.71 21.15 7.93
N ASN A 200 -22.88 21.05 7.30
CA ASN A 200 -23.91 22.10 7.26
C ASN A 200 -23.33 23.48 6.86
N GLY A 201 -22.38 23.48 5.92
CA GLY A 201 -21.71 24.68 5.39
C GLY A 201 -20.50 25.16 6.19
N ALA A 202 -20.24 24.64 7.38
CA ALA A 202 -19.06 24.98 8.17
C ALA A 202 -17.86 24.12 7.77
N SER A 203 -16.71 24.73 7.48
CA SER A 203 -15.48 24.05 7.03
C SER A 203 -14.63 23.47 8.17
N GLY A 204 -13.63 22.66 7.80
CA GLY A 204 -12.62 22.14 8.73
C GLY A 204 -13.00 20.81 9.39
N TYR A 205 -14.07 20.18 8.92
CA TYR A 205 -14.47 18.85 9.37
C TYR A 205 -13.63 17.80 8.65
N THR A 206 -13.41 16.66 9.31
CA THR A 206 -12.77 15.49 8.71
C THR A 206 -13.78 14.36 8.63
N PHE A 207 -13.58 13.44 7.69
CA PHE A 207 -14.38 12.23 7.57
C PHE A 207 -13.52 10.98 7.39
N SER A 208 -14.08 9.86 7.80
CA SER A 208 -13.64 8.51 7.45
C SER A 208 -14.85 7.71 7.00
N VAL A 209 -14.75 7.06 5.85
CA VAL A 209 -15.79 6.19 5.30
C VAL A 209 -15.21 4.81 5.00
N GLN A 210 -15.80 3.79 5.60
CA GLN A 210 -15.53 2.38 5.34
C GLN A 210 -16.55 1.85 4.33
N LEU A 211 -16.06 1.18 3.30
CA LEU A 211 -16.83 0.61 2.20
C LEU A 211 -16.65 -0.90 2.22
N VAL A 212 -17.75 -1.62 2.05
CA VAL A 212 -17.79 -3.08 1.91
C VAL A 212 -18.72 -3.40 0.74
N GLU A 213 -18.17 -3.91 -0.34
CA GLU A 213 -18.88 -4.40 -1.53
C GLU A 213 -19.10 -5.92 -1.38
N LYS A 214 -20.35 -6.38 -1.45
CA LYS A 214 -20.65 -7.82 -1.43
C LYS A 214 -21.60 -8.25 -2.53
N GLY A 215 -22.09 -7.30 -3.35
CA GLY A 215 -22.99 -7.58 -4.47
C GLY A 215 -22.29 -8.10 -5.73
N ASP A 216 -23.05 -8.81 -6.56
CA ASP A 216 -22.73 -8.90 -7.99
C ASP A 216 -22.72 -7.48 -8.59
N PRO A 217 -21.92 -7.18 -9.64
CA PRO A 217 -21.87 -5.85 -10.25
C PRO A 217 -23.28 -5.33 -10.58
N GLY A 218 -23.74 -4.29 -9.88
CA GLY A 218 -25.01 -3.60 -10.13
C GLY A 218 -26.16 -3.88 -9.15
N GLY A 219 -25.93 -4.53 -8.00
CA GLY A 219 -26.96 -4.75 -6.99
C GLY A 219 -26.54 -4.44 -5.54
N PHE A 220 -27.30 -3.59 -4.84
CA PHE A 220 -27.07 -3.17 -3.44
C PHE A 220 -27.06 -4.29 -2.36
N LYS A 221 -27.37 -5.54 -2.71
CA LYS A 221 -27.57 -6.59 -1.69
C LYS A 221 -26.22 -7.02 -1.11
N GLY A 222 -26.01 -6.67 0.15
CA GLY A 222 -24.80 -7.05 0.90
C GLY A 222 -23.81 -5.91 1.06
N ASP A 223 -23.95 -4.84 0.27
CA ASP A 223 -23.12 -3.65 0.38
C ASP A 223 -23.36 -2.92 1.70
N ARG A 224 -22.27 -2.42 2.29
CA ARG A 224 -22.29 -1.71 3.57
C ARG A 224 -21.40 -0.49 3.53
N ILE A 225 -21.84 0.52 4.27
CA ILE A 225 -21.11 1.77 4.46
C ILE A 225 -21.00 2.09 5.96
N GLY A 226 -19.79 2.43 6.40
CA GLY A 226 -19.53 3.01 7.71
C GLY A 226 -19.07 4.45 7.55
N VAL A 227 -19.62 5.39 8.31
CA VAL A 227 -19.30 6.82 8.20
C VAL A 227 -19.01 7.37 9.58
N GLU A 228 -17.90 8.09 9.72
CA GLU A 228 -17.57 8.93 10.87
C GLU A 228 -17.18 10.32 10.39
N ILE A 229 -17.77 11.37 10.97
CA ILE A 229 -17.42 12.77 10.70
C ILE A 229 -17.05 13.43 12.03
N ARG A 230 -15.91 14.12 12.05
CA ARG A 230 -15.40 14.85 13.21
C ARG A 230 -15.37 16.35 12.94
N ASN A 231 -15.63 17.14 13.97
CA ASN A 231 -15.46 18.59 13.93
C ASN A 231 -13.96 18.97 13.95
N PRO A 232 -13.62 20.26 13.75
CA PRO A 232 -12.21 20.71 13.79
C PRO A 232 -11.49 20.42 15.12
N GLY A 233 -12.24 20.24 16.23
CA GLY A 233 -11.70 19.85 17.53
C GLY A 233 -11.53 18.34 17.71
N GLY A 234 -11.79 17.52 16.69
CA GLY A 234 -11.66 16.07 16.71
C GLY A 234 -12.83 15.30 17.33
N THR A 235 -13.88 15.99 17.80
CA THR A 235 -15.09 15.35 18.34
C THR A 235 -15.95 14.78 17.21
N VAL A 236 -16.42 13.54 17.37
CA VAL A 236 -17.37 12.91 16.44
C VAL A 236 -18.72 13.64 16.50
N VAL A 237 -19.18 14.14 15.35
CA VAL A 237 -20.48 14.83 15.19
C VAL A 237 -21.50 14.02 14.40
N TYR A 238 -21.04 13.01 13.67
CA TYR A 238 -21.87 12.04 12.99
C TYR A 238 -21.14 10.71 12.97
N THR A 239 -21.86 9.63 13.29
CA THR A 239 -21.32 8.28 13.15
C THR A 239 -22.44 7.29 12.87
N THR A 240 -22.07 6.26 12.12
CA THR A 240 -22.89 5.10 11.82
C THR A 240 -22.60 3.94 12.79
N ASN A 241 -21.61 4.10 13.69
CA ASN A 241 -21.11 3.11 14.65
C ASN A 241 -20.67 1.79 13.98
N GLY A 242 -19.78 1.90 12.99
CA GLY A 242 -19.35 0.79 12.13
C GLY A 242 -20.18 0.70 10.84
N THR A 243 -20.02 -0.36 10.06
CA THR A 243 -20.70 -0.48 8.77
C THR A 243 -22.17 -0.87 8.95
N THR A 244 -23.05 -0.18 8.22
CA THR A 244 -24.48 -0.51 8.11
C THR A 244 -24.82 -0.89 6.67
N ALA A 245 -25.83 -1.74 6.48
CA ALA A 245 -26.29 -2.12 5.16
C ALA A 245 -26.94 -0.93 4.45
N ILE A 246 -26.68 -0.78 3.15
CA ILE A 246 -27.40 0.19 2.33
C ILE A 246 -28.80 -0.34 2.01
N SER A 247 -29.78 0.55 1.99
CA SER A 247 -31.19 0.22 1.72
C SER A 247 -31.61 0.49 0.27
N ASN A 248 -30.72 1.08 -0.55
CA ASN A 248 -30.76 1.16 -2.01
C ASN A 248 -29.39 1.63 -2.55
N GLY A 249 -29.24 1.67 -3.88
CA GLY A 249 -28.05 2.21 -4.54
C GLY A 249 -27.07 1.12 -4.98
N ASN A 250 -25.77 1.41 -4.98
CA ASN A 250 -24.70 0.44 -5.18
C ASN A 250 -23.36 1.00 -4.67
N ILE A 251 -22.48 0.12 -4.19
CA ILE A 251 -21.07 0.44 -3.93
C ILE A 251 -20.22 -0.38 -4.89
N GLN A 252 -19.18 0.23 -5.45
CA GLN A 252 -18.15 -0.46 -6.25
C GLN A 252 -16.77 -0.10 -5.73
N VAL A 253 -15.94 -1.12 -5.57
CA VAL A 253 -14.52 -1.06 -5.19
C VAL A 253 -13.74 -1.89 -6.23
N LEU A 254 -12.98 -1.20 -7.07
CA LEU A 254 -12.24 -1.76 -8.20
C LEU A 254 -10.73 -1.66 -8.01
#